data_AF-A0A7X3V7Q4-F1
#
_entry.id   AF-A0A7X3V7Q4-F1
#
_cell.length_a   1.000
_cell.length_b   1.000
_cell.length_c   1.000
_cell.angle_alpha   90.00
_cell.angle_beta   90.00
_cell.angle_gamma   90.00
#
_symmetry.space_group_name_H-M   'P 1'
#
loop_
_entity.id
_entity.type
_entity.pdbx_description
1 polymer ?
#
loop_
_entity_poly.entity_id
_entity_poly.type
_entity_poly.pdbx_seq_one_letter_code
_entity_poly.pdbx_strand_id
1 'polypeptide(L)'
;LPAYPRRVGVVTSPTGAAVQDVRDVIARRWPLAELVVSPALVQGDRAPDSIVAALRLLARDDALDLALLVRGGGASADLSAFNDEAVVRAVFAFPVPVVTGIGHETDTSLADLAADLRAPTPSAAAAAATPDAAEVAARFDSLERAMALAARGRIEGAAARLQSLTATLRHSTPSPTRAREQVESLGARMGEVLTARLSADRAGLERTAAQVTALNPATTLARGYAIVERLGRRRRVVRRVKDVKAGNRIAVSVGDGAFWAEVN
;
A
#
# COMPACT_ATOMS: atom_id res chain seq x y z
N LEU A 1 39.20 -6.87 13.55
CA LEU A 1 39.17 -8.34 13.69
C LEU A 1 38.06 -8.93 12.82
N PRO A 2 38.19 -10.16 12.30
CA PRO A 2 37.13 -10.85 11.57
C PRO A 2 35.88 -11.02 12.44
N ALA A 3 34.70 -10.75 11.90
CA ALA A 3 33.45 -10.82 12.67
C ALA A 3 33.05 -12.28 13.00
N TYR A 4 33.36 -13.23 12.12
CA TYR A 4 32.98 -14.64 12.24
C TYR A 4 34.16 -15.53 11.81
N PRO A 5 35.24 -15.61 12.61
CA PRO A 5 36.38 -16.44 12.27
C PRO A 5 35.98 -17.91 12.20
N ARG A 6 36.47 -18.60 11.19
CA ARG A 6 36.32 -20.04 10.95
C ARG A 6 37.56 -20.80 11.34
N ARG A 7 38.75 -20.20 11.25
CA ARG A 7 40.02 -20.84 11.57
C ARG A 7 40.88 -19.91 12.43
N VAL A 8 41.17 -20.33 13.66
CA VAL A 8 41.90 -19.54 14.65
C VAL A 8 43.21 -20.23 14.98
N GLY A 9 44.33 -19.54 14.74
CA GLY A 9 45.65 -20.01 15.11
C GLY A 9 45.96 -19.66 16.57
N VAL A 10 46.66 -20.53 17.29
CA VAL A 10 47.08 -20.27 18.67
C VAL A 10 48.54 -20.60 18.85
N VAL A 11 49.35 -19.58 19.15
CA VAL A 11 50.74 -19.72 19.56
C VAL A 11 50.82 -19.68 21.07
N THR A 12 51.15 -20.82 21.68
CA THR A 12 51.30 -20.94 23.13
C THR A 12 52.07 -22.19 23.52
N SER A 13 52.33 -22.36 24.83
CA SER A 13 52.95 -23.57 25.36
C SER A 13 52.05 -24.79 25.15
N PRO A 14 52.58 -25.93 24.64
CA PRO A 14 51.78 -27.12 24.35
C PRO A 14 51.15 -27.79 25.57
N THR A 15 51.66 -27.53 26.77
CA THR A 15 51.22 -28.19 28.03
C THR A 15 50.63 -27.21 29.05
N GLY A 16 50.43 -25.94 28.67
CA GLY A 16 50.02 -24.89 29.60
C GLY A 16 48.50 -24.76 29.77
N ALA A 17 48.07 -24.24 30.93
CA ALA A 17 46.66 -23.89 31.18
C ALA A 17 46.07 -22.95 30.11
N ALA A 18 46.89 -22.06 29.53
CA ALA A 18 46.43 -21.10 28.52
C ALA A 18 45.82 -21.74 27.26
N VAL A 19 46.36 -22.86 26.75
CA VAL A 19 45.77 -23.49 25.55
C VAL A 19 44.41 -24.09 25.87
N GLN A 20 44.27 -24.64 27.08
CA GLN A 20 43.02 -25.24 27.55
C GLN A 20 41.98 -24.15 27.81
N ASP A 21 42.36 -23.04 28.43
CA ASP A 21 41.51 -21.87 28.65
C ASP A 21 40.98 -21.30 27.32
N VAL A 22 41.86 -21.10 26.34
CA VAL A 22 41.47 -20.63 24.99
C VAL A 22 40.50 -21.62 24.34
N ARG A 23 40.81 -22.92 24.39
CA ARG A 23 39.96 -23.97 23.83
C ARG A 23 38.58 -23.97 24.48
N ASP A 24 38.49 -23.90 25.81
CA ASP A 24 37.23 -23.97 26.54
C ASP A 24 36.36 -22.72 26.31
N VAL A 25 36.99 -21.55 26.16
CA VAL A 25 36.28 -20.32 25.80
C VAL A 25 35.74 -20.41 24.37
N ILE A 26 36.57 -20.77 23.39
CA ILE A 26 36.15 -20.85 21.98
C ILE A 26 35.09 -21.95 21.80
N ALA A 27 35.28 -23.13 22.39
CA ALA A 27 34.31 -24.23 22.29
C ALA A 27 32.93 -23.86 22.87
N ARG A 28 32.90 -23.06 23.94
CA ARG A 28 31.65 -22.58 24.54
C ARG A 28 31.03 -21.43 23.76
N ARG A 29 31.85 -20.45 23.35
CA ARG A 29 31.39 -19.16 22.80
C ARG A 29 31.18 -19.22 21.29
N TRP A 30 32.05 -19.89 20.56
CA TRP A 30 32.02 -19.98 19.09
C TRP A 30 32.52 -21.34 18.57
N PRO A 31 31.75 -22.44 18.78
CA PRO A 31 32.15 -23.79 18.41
C PRO A 31 32.30 -24.02 16.89
N LEU A 32 31.96 -23.03 16.08
CA LEU A 32 32.10 -23.08 14.62
C LEU A 32 33.53 -22.78 14.15
N ALA A 33 34.40 -22.24 15.02
CA ALA A 33 35.80 -22.03 14.70
C ALA A 33 36.62 -23.31 14.90
N GLU A 34 37.42 -23.65 13.90
CA GLU A 34 38.50 -24.64 13.99
C GLU A 34 39.72 -24.00 14.67
N LEU A 35 40.28 -24.70 15.67
CA LEU A 35 41.45 -24.24 16.40
C LEU A 35 42.71 -24.94 15.87
N VAL A 36 43.69 -24.17 15.43
CA VAL A 36 45.00 -24.66 14.98
C VAL A 36 46.06 -24.23 15.99
N VAL A 37 46.58 -25.18 16.75
CA VAL A 37 47.61 -24.90 17.78
C VAL A 37 49.00 -25.04 17.16
N SER A 38 49.82 -23.99 17.30
CA SER A 38 51.24 -23.98 16.94
C SER A 38 52.07 -23.84 18.22
N PRO A 39 52.63 -24.95 18.75
CA PRO A 39 53.36 -24.95 20.01
C PRO A 39 54.59 -24.03 20.01
N ALA A 40 54.76 -23.24 21.07
CA ALA A 40 55.93 -22.40 21.27
C ALA A 40 56.36 -22.36 22.75
N LEU A 41 57.66 -22.17 22.98
CA LEU A 41 58.16 -21.74 24.28
C LEU A 41 57.75 -20.28 24.52
N VAL A 42 57.11 -20.01 25.65
CA VAL A 42 56.59 -18.67 26.00
C VAL A 42 57.40 -17.99 27.12
N GLN A 43 58.51 -18.59 27.53
CA GLN A 43 59.42 -18.09 28.55
C GLN A 43 60.83 -18.66 28.41
N GLY A 44 61.83 -17.93 28.89
CA GLY A 44 63.25 -18.28 28.83
C GLY A 44 63.93 -17.86 27.51
N ASP A 45 65.25 -17.96 27.47
CA ASP A 45 66.10 -17.38 26.41
C ASP A 45 65.79 -17.88 24.99
N ARG A 46 65.22 -19.09 24.86
CA ARG A 46 64.84 -19.67 23.56
C ARG A 46 63.40 -19.36 23.13
N ALA A 47 62.64 -18.65 23.96
CA ALA A 47 61.26 -18.31 23.65
C ALA A 47 61.09 -17.41 22.44
N PRO A 48 61.91 -16.34 22.22
CA PRO A 48 61.79 -15.50 21.03
C PRO A 48 61.84 -16.29 19.72
N ASP A 49 62.89 -17.10 19.53
CA ASP A 49 63.06 -17.94 18.34
C ASP A 49 61.92 -18.94 18.17
N SER A 50 61.46 -19.54 19.28
CA SER A 50 60.35 -20.49 19.26
C SER A 50 59.02 -19.85 18.87
N ILE A 51 58.73 -18.64 19.37
CA ILE A 51 57.51 -17.88 19.03
C ILE A 51 57.55 -17.49 17.56
N VAL A 52 58.68 -16.95 17.08
CA VAL A 52 58.85 -16.57 15.67
C VAL A 52 58.68 -17.78 14.75
N ALA A 53 59.25 -18.93 15.10
CA ALA A 53 59.07 -20.16 14.34
C ALA A 53 57.61 -20.63 14.30
N ALA A 54 56.90 -20.57 15.44
CA ALA A 54 55.49 -20.96 15.54
C ALA A 54 54.57 -20.03 14.74
N LEU A 55 54.82 -18.71 14.78
CA LEU A 55 54.13 -17.73 13.94
C LEU A 55 54.40 -18.03 12.45
N ARG A 56 55.67 -18.19 12.04
CA ARG A 56 55.99 -18.52 10.64
C ARG A 56 55.35 -19.80 10.16
N LEU A 57 55.14 -20.78 11.03
CA LEU A 57 54.43 -22.01 10.69
C LEU A 57 52.94 -21.75 10.43
N LEU A 58 52.27 -20.98 11.30
CA LEU A 58 50.86 -20.60 11.12
C LEU A 58 50.65 -19.72 9.89
N ALA A 59 51.61 -18.82 9.59
CA ALA A 59 51.55 -17.94 8.43
C ALA A 59 51.57 -18.68 7.08
N ARG A 60 51.83 -19.99 7.06
CA ARG A 60 51.72 -20.83 5.84
C ARG A 60 50.31 -21.33 5.58
N ASP A 61 49.40 -21.17 6.53
CA ASP A 61 47.99 -21.57 6.38
C ASP A 61 47.20 -20.40 5.80
N ASP A 62 46.96 -20.43 4.49
CA ASP A 62 46.18 -19.41 3.78
C ASP A 62 44.70 -19.36 4.22
N ALA A 63 44.20 -20.39 4.93
CA ALA A 63 42.84 -20.44 5.44
C ALA A 63 42.71 -19.86 6.87
N LEU A 64 43.80 -19.37 7.46
CA LEU A 64 43.80 -18.76 8.79
C LEU A 64 43.07 -17.41 8.76
N ASP A 65 42.13 -17.17 9.68
CA ASP A 65 41.42 -15.88 9.76
C ASP A 65 42.07 -14.90 10.75
N LEU A 66 42.65 -15.44 11.84
CA LEU A 66 43.36 -14.68 12.86
C LEU A 66 44.28 -15.60 13.67
N ALA A 67 45.24 -15.01 14.39
CA ALA A 67 46.11 -15.71 15.33
C ALA A 67 46.01 -15.15 16.75
N LEU A 68 46.14 -16.02 17.73
CA LEU A 68 46.26 -15.70 19.15
C LEU A 68 47.69 -15.94 19.59
N LEU A 69 48.33 -14.96 20.22
CA LEU A 69 49.61 -15.14 20.93
C LEU A 69 49.35 -15.03 22.42
N VAL A 70 49.37 -16.17 23.12
CA VAL A 70 48.92 -16.23 24.51
C VAL A 70 49.91 -16.95 25.41
N ARG A 71 49.92 -16.56 26.68
CA ARG A 71 50.82 -17.10 27.71
C ARG A 71 50.02 -17.62 28.90
N GLY A 72 50.41 -18.79 29.44
CA GLY A 72 49.86 -19.33 30.69
C GLY A 72 50.33 -18.57 31.93
N GLY A 73 49.47 -18.53 32.96
CA GLY A 73 49.64 -17.68 34.14
C GLY A 73 50.77 -18.04 35.12
N GLY A 74 51.24 -17.00 35.81
CA GLY A 74 52.15 -16.98 36.96
C GLY A 74 52.33 -15.52 37.45
N ALA A 75 52.47 -15.28 38.75
CA ALA A 75 52.45 -13.94 39.36
C ALA A 75 53.74 -13.11 39.22
N SER A 76 54.79 -13.69 38.62
CA SER A 76 56.12 -13.09 38.40
C SER A 76 56.65 -13.61 37.06
N ALA A 77 55.90 -13.38 36.00
CA ALA A 77 56.13 -14.04 34.73
C ALA A 77 57.06 -13.17 33.86
N ASP A 78 58.23 -13.69 33.52
CA ASP A 78 59.21 -12.99 32.66
C ASP A 78 58.61 -12.69 31.28
N LEU A 79 58.41 -11.41 30.95
CA LEU A 79 57.87 -10.94 29.67
C LEU A 79 58.96 -10.63 28.63
N SER A 80 60.24 -10.84 28.98
CA SER A 80 61.39 -10.52 28.13
C SER A 80 61.23 -11.05 26.70
N ALA A 81 60.75 -12.29 26.55
CA ALA A 81 60.56 -12.92 25.25
C ALA A 81 59.60 -12.16 24.32
N PHE A 82 58.62 -11.45 24.88
CA PHE A 82 57.63 -10.68 24.14
C PHE A 82 58.09 -9.23 23.87
N ASN A 83 59.23 -8.83 24.44
CA ASN A 83 59.90 -7.56 24.16
C ASN A 83 61.05 -7.71 23.16
N ASP A 84 61.33 -8.93 22.69
CA ASP A 84 62.35 -9.19 21.69
C ASP A 84 61.95 -8.60 20.32
N GLU A 85 62.90 -7.92 19.67
CA GLU A 85 62.66 -7.25 18.40
C GLU A 85 62.14 -8.22 17.32
N ALA A 86 62.64 -9.45 17.27
CA ALA A 86 62.23 -10.42 16.26
C ALA A 86 60.78 -10.86 16.47
N VAL A 87 60.33 -11.00 17.72
CA VAL A 87 58.93 -11.32 18.04
C VAL A 87 58.02 -10.15 17.67
N VAL A 88 58.38 -8.93 18.06
CA VAL A 88 57.61 -7.72 17.74
C VAL A 88 57.44 -7.55 16.23
N ARG A 89 58.53 -7.71 15.47
CA ARG A 89 58.48 -7.66 13.99
C ARG A 89 57.67 -8.79 13.39
N ALA A 90 57.72 -10.00 13.96
CA ALA A 90 56.94 -11.13 13.48
C ALA A 90 55.44 -10.95 13.73
N VAL A 91 55.05 -10.38 14.87
CA VAL A 91 53.65 -10.03 15.17
C VAL A 91 53.18 -8.93 14.21
N PHE A 92 53.95 -7.85 14.06
CA PHE A 92 53.60 -6.73 13.18
C PHE A 92 53.48 -7.14 11.71
N ALA A 93 54.35 -8.04 11.23
CA ALA A 93 54.36 -8.49 9.84
C ALA A 93 53.47 -9.72 9.59
N PHE A 94 52.67 -10.15 10.56
CA PHE A 94 51.82 -11.33 10.41
C PHE A 94 50.73 -11.09 9.35
N PRO A 95 50.41 -12.06 8.48
CA PRO A 95 49.52 -11.83 7.34
C PRO A 95 48.05 -11.65 7.71
N VAL A 96 47.65 -12.04 8.92
CA VAL A 96 46.28 -11.94 9.45
C VAL A 96 46.30 -11.27 10.81
N PRO A 97 45.15 -10.80 11.34
CA PRO A 97 45.16 -10.09 12.61
C PRO A 97 45.67 -10.96 13.77
N VAL A 98 46.49 -10.37 14.64
CA VAL A 98 47.02 -11.00 15.84
C VAL A 98 46.36 -10.41 17.08
N VAL A 99 45.85 -11.28 17.95
CA VAL A 99 45.33 -10.90 19.26
C VAL A 99 46.24 -11.46 20.35
N THR A 100 46.71 -10.61 21.25
CA THR A 100 47.58 -11.04 22.35
C THR A 100 46.81 -11.28 23.64
N GLY A 101 47.26 -12.25 24.42
CA GLY A 101 46.81 -12.55 25.78
C GLY A 101 48.00 -12.97 26.63
N ILE A 102 49.01 -12.09 26.74
CA ILE A 102 50.34 -12.41 27.27
C ILE A 102 50.46 -12.13 28.78
N GLY A 103 49.91 -11.02 29.27
CA GLY A 103 50.03 -10.56 30.66
C GLY A 103 48.73 -9.96 31.18
N HIS A 104 48.69 -9.61 32.47
CA HIS A 104 47.52 -9.01 33.12
C HIS A 104 47.33 -7.54 32.73
N GLU A 105 46.27 -6.90 33.21
CA GLU A 105 45.94 -5.52 32.85
C GLU A 105 47.11 -4.53 32.98
N THR A 106 47.95 -4.68 34.01
CA THR A 106 49.12 -3.81 34.28
C THR A 106 50.37 -4.14 33.46
N ASP A 107 50.44 -5.34 32.86
CA ASP A 107 51.63 -5.86 32.20
C ASP A 107 51.48 -5.70 30.69
N THR A 108 52.25 -4.79 30.07
CA THR A 108 52.21 -4.57 28.62
C THR A 108 53.59 -4.84 28.02
N SER A 109 53.65 -5.75 27.05
CA SER A 109 54.85 -6.05 26.26
C SER A 109 54.87 -5.27 24.93
N LEU A 110 56.03 -5.19 24.28
CA LEU A 110 56.14 -4.60 22.94
C LEU A 110 55.35 -5.41 21.91
N ALA A 111 55.26 -6.74 22.06
CA ALA A 111 54.39 -7.57 21.22
C ALA A 111 52.91 -7.19 21.37
N ASP A 112 52.44 -6.84 22.57
CA ASP A 112 51.07 -6.36 22.76
C ASP A 112 50.80 -5.04 22.03
N LEU A 113 51.82 -4.17 21.94
CA LEU A 113 51.71 -2.90 21.21
C LEU A 113 51.77 -3.07 19.69
N ALA A 114 52.39 -4.16 19.22
CA ALA A 114 52.46 -4.48 17.80
C ALA A 114 51.24 -5.28 17.29
N ALA A 115 50.48 -5.89 18.18
CA ALA A 115 49.30 -6.69 17.84
C ALA A 115 48.09 -5.82 17.49
N ASP A 116 47.15 -6.37 16.71
CA ASP A 116 45.90 -5.69 16.35
C ASP A 116 44.96 -5.50 17.53
N LEU A 117 45.02 -6.41 18.51
CA LEU A 117 44.25 -6.29 19.75
C LEU A 117 45.01 -6.92 20.92
N ARG A 118 45.10 -6.19 22.02
CA ARG A 118 45.57 -6.69 23.31
C ARG A 118 44.39 -7.11 24.18
N ALA A 119 44.48 -8.27 24.82
CA ALA A 119 43.60 -8.71 25.89
C ALA A 119 44.40 -9.05 27.17
N PRO A 120 43.82 -8.90 28.37
CA PRO A 120 44.52 -9.07 29.64
C PRO A 120 44.72 -10.52 30.09
N THR A 121 44.14 -11.50 29.40
CA THR A 121 44.29 -12.93 29.70
C THR A 121 44.11 -13.76 28.43
N PRO A 122 44.60 -15.01 28.39
CA PRO A 122 44.31 -15.94 27.30
C PRO A 122 42.80 -16.11 27.04
N SER A 123 42.01 -16.27 28.11
CA SER A 123 40.55 -16.38 28.03
C SER A 123 39.89 -15.13 27.45
N ALA A 124 40.38 -13.94 27.83
CA ALA A 124 39.89 -12.69 27.27
C ALA A 124 40.29 -12.52 25.80
N ALA A 125 41.49 -12.95 25.40
CA ALA A 125 41.92 -12.96 24.01
C ALA A 125 41.00 -13.83 23.15
N ALA A 126 40.70 -15.05 23.62
CA ALA A 126 39.74 -15.95 22.96
C ALA A 126 38.33 -15.34 22.85
N ALA A 127 37.84 -14.74 23.92
CA ALA A 127 36.52 -14.10 23.94
C ALA A 127 36.43 -12.86 23.04
N ALA A 128 37.51 -12.08 22.93
CA ALA A 128 37.57 -10.90 22.08
C ALA A 128 37.78 -11.25 20.60
N ALA A 129 38.44 -12.38 20.33
CA ALA A 129 38.66 -12.88 18.97
C ALA A 129 37.44 -13.58 18.38
N THR A 130 36.45 -13.99 19.19
CA THR A 130 35.29 -14.77 18.74
C THR A 130 33.94 -14.14 19.13
N PRO A 131 32.94 -14.18 18.24
CA PRO A 131 31.58 -13.73 18.57
C PRO A 131 30.89 -14.72 19.50
N ASP A 132 29.81 -14.30 20.16
CA ASP A 132 28.97 -15.18 20.97
C ASP A 132 27.89 -15.86 20.12
N ALA A 133 27.96 -17.20 20.01
CA ALA A 133 26.99 -17.98 19.24
C ALA A 133 25.55 -17.80 19.74
N ALA A 134 25.35 -17.61 21.05
CA ALA A 134 24.02 -17.39 21.60
C ALA A 134 23.47 -16.00 21.21
N GLU A 135 24.32 -14.97 21.18
CA GLU A 135 23.94 -13.64 20.73
C GLU A 135 23.61 -13.63 19.23
N VAL A 136 24.43 -14.31 18.42
CA VAL A 136 24.21 -14.46 16.98
C VAL A 136 22.89 -15.18 16.72
N ALA A 137 22.61 -16.29 17.41
CA ALA A 137 21.35 -17.02 17.30
C ALA A 137 20.15 -16.14 17.72
N ALA A 138 20.23 -15.45 18.86
CA ALA A 138 19.18 -14.55 19.32
C ALA A 138 18.88 -13.43 18.31
N ARG A 139 19.91 -12.93 17.62
CA ARG A 139 19.76 -11.93 16.55
C ARG A 139 19.01 -12.53 15.35
N PHE A 140 19.33 -13.75 14.92
CA PHE A 140 18.58 -14.44 13.86
C PHE A 140 17.11 -14.58 14.22
N ASP A 141 16.79 -15.06 15.42
CA ASP A 141 15.40 -15.22 15.89
C ASP A 141 14.66 -13.88 15.91
N SER A 142 15.33 -12.80 16.30
CA SER A 142 14.74 -11.45 16.32
C SER A 142 14.39 -10.95 14.92
N LEU A 143 15.27 -11.21 13.95
CA LEU A 143 15.07 -10.83 12.55
C LEU A 143 13.93 -11.65 11.93
N GLU A 144 13.86 -12.94 12.22
CA GLU A 144 12.77 -13.81 11.77
C GLU A 144 11.40 -13.31 12.28
N ARG A 145 11.30 -13.01 13.58
CA ARG A 145 10.07 -12.45 14.16
C ARG A 145 9.69 -11.11 13.54
N ALA A 146 10.67 -10.22 13.33
CA ALA A 146 10.44 -8.92 12.71
C ALA A 146 9.95 -9.07 11.26
N MET A 147 10.54 -9.97 10.49
CA MET A 147 10.11 -10.29 9.13
C MET A 147 8.69 -10.85 9.09
N ALA A 148 8.34 -11.77 9.98
CA ALA A 148 7.00 -12.34 10.05
C ALA A 148 5.93 -11.28 10.35
N LEU A 149 6.20 -10.39 11.31
CA LEU A 149 5.31 -9.28 11.64
C LEU A 149 5.15 -8.29 10.48
N ALA A 150 6.26 -7.93 9.82
CA ALA A 150 6.23 -7.05 8.66
C ALA A 150 5.45 -7.65 7.49
N ALA A 151 5.65 -8.94 7.21
CA ALA A 151 4.92 -9.66 6.16
C ALA A 151 3.41 -9.70 6.45
N ARG A 152 3.04 -10.03 7.70
CA ARG A 152 1.64 -10.03 8.14
C ARG A 152 0.99 -8.64 8.00
N GLY A 153 1.66 -7.59 8.46
CA GLY A 153 1.17 -6.22 8.33
C GLY A 153 0.97 -5.80 6.88
N ARG A 154 1.85 -6.22 5.96
CA ARG A 154 1.68 -5.97 4.52
C ARG A 154 0.45 -6.69 3.94
N ILE A 155 0.21 -7.93 4.33
CA ILE A 155 -0.95 -8.72 3.87
C ILE A 155 -2.24 -8.09 4.40
N GLU A 156 -2.31 -7.78 5.69
CA GLU A 156 -3.47 -7.15 6.32
C GLU A 156 -3.76 -5.78 5.71
N GLY A 157 -2.73 -4.95 5.50
CA GLY A 157 -2.87 -3.65 4.84
C GLY A 157 -3.34 -3.76 3.38
N ALA A 158 -2.82 -4.73 2.62
CA ALA A 158 -3.28 -4.98 1.26
C ALA A 158 -4.75 -5.46 1.22
N ALA A 159 -5.14 -6.35 2.14
CA ALA A 159 -6.52 -6.82 2.27
C ALA A 159 -7.48 -5.67 2.62
N ALA A 160 -7.12 -4.80 3.58
CA ALA A 160 -7.90 -3.63 3.94
C ALA A 160 -8.05 -2.65 2.76
N ARG A 161 -6.97 -2.42 2.00
CA ARG A 161 -7.02 -1.59 0.78
C ARG A 161 -7.93 -2.17 -0.28
N LEU A 162 -7.89 -3.49 -0.50
CA LEU A 162 -8.77 -4.17 -1.45
C LEU A 162 -10.24 -4.07 -1.03
N GLN A 163 -10.53 -4.24 0.27
CA GLN A 163 -11.88 -4.08 0.81
C GLN A 163 -12.40 -2.64 0.61
N SER A 164 -11.58 -1.63 0.91
CA SER A 164 -11.91 -0.23 0.68
C SER A 164 -12.20 0.07 -0.78
N LEU A 165 -11.31 -0.33 -1.70
CA LEU A 165 -11.50 -0.11 -3.14
C LEU A 165 -12.76 -0.83 -3.66
N THR A 166 -13.02 -2.04 -3.17
CA THR A 166 -14.23 -2.79 -3.53
C THR A 166 -15.49 -2.10 -3.03
N ALA A 167 -15.48 -1.57 -1.80
CA ALA A 167 -16.59 -0.81 -1.24
C ALA A 167 -16.85 0.48 -2.05
N THR A 168 -15.80 1.23 -2.38
CA THR A 168 -15.89 2.42 -3.24
C THR A 168 -16.46 2.08 -4.61
N LEU A 169 -15.94 1.05 -5.29
CA LEU A 169 -16.45 0.61 -6.58
C LEU A 169 -17.95 0.25 -6.53
N ARG A 170 -18.39 -0.45 -5.48
CA ARG A 170 -19.80 -0.80 -5.28
C ARG A 170 -20.70 0.41 -5.02
N HIS A 171 -20.17 1.45 -4.38
CA HIS A 171 -20.93 2.66 -4.07
C HIS A 171 -20.95 3.65 -5.25
N SER A 172 -19.87 3.70 -6.03
CA SER A 172 -19.69 4.62 -7.17
C SER A 172 -20.27 4.11 -8.48
N THR A 173 -20.70 2.84 -8.55
CA THR A 173 -21.44 2.32 -9.71
C THR A 173 -22.93 2.59 -9.52
N PRO A 174 -23.56 3.43 -10.37
CA PRO A 174 -25.01 3.59 -10.35
C PRO A 174 -25.64 2.21 -10.57
N SER A 175 -26.59 1.81 -9.74
CA SER A 175 -27.32 0.56 -9.97
C SER A 175 -28.00 0.66 -11.34
N PRO A 176 -27.59 -0.14 -12.35
CA PRO A 176 -28.20 -0.10 -13.67
C PRO A 176 -29.69 -0.47 -13.59
N THR A 177 -30.09 -1.22 -12.56
CA THR A 177 -31.48 -1.51 -12.24
C THR A 177 -32.24 -0.24 -11.85
N ARG A 178 -31.70 0.57 -10.92
CA ARG A 178 -32.34 1.85 -10.54
C ARG A 178 -32.41 2.85 -11.70
N ALA A 179 -31.37 2.88 -12.53
CA ALA A 179 -31.38 3.72 -13.74
C ALA A 179 -32.46 3.27 -14.73
N ARG A 180 -32.62 1.95 -14.94
CA ARG A 180 -33.73 1.39 -15.74
C ARG A 180 -35.10 1.73 -15.17
N GLU A 181 -35.32 1.49 -13.87
CA GLU A 181 -36.57 1.80 -13.18
C GLU A 181 -36.93 3.29 -13.31
N GLN A 182 -35.95 4.18 -13.17
CA GLN A 182 -36.15 5.62 -13.41
C GLN A 182 -36.57 5.91 -14.83
N VAL A 183 -35.88 5.36 -15.84
CA VAL A 183 -36.23 5.54 -17.25
C VAL A 183 -37.63 5.02 -17.55
N GLU A 184 -37.99 3.84 -17.03
CA GLU A 184 -39.32 3.24 -17.20
C GLU A 184 -40.41 4.10 -16.55
N SER A 185 -40.21 4.57 -15.31
CA SER A 185 -41.19 5.44 -14.64
C SER A 185 -41.37 6.79 -15.35
N LEU A 186 -40.28 7.38 -15.84
CA LEU A 186 -40.31 8.62 -16.61
C LEU A 186 -41.04 8.41 -17.95
N GLY A 187 -40.80 7.27 -18.61
CA GLY A 187 -41.49 6.88 -19.83
C GLY A 187 -43.00 6.69 -19.62
N ALA A 188 -43.39 5.98 -18.55
CA ALA A 188 -44.80 5.78 -18.20
C ALA A 188 -45.50 7.13 -17.90
N ARG A 189 -44.88 7.97 -17.07
CA ARG A 189 -45.41 9.30 -16.72
C ARG A 189 -45.53 10.21 -17.94
N MET A 190 -44.55 10.16 -18.85
CA MET A 190 -44.62 10.89 -20.12
C MET A 190 -45.81 10.43 -20.97
N GLY A 191 -46.04 9.12 -21.07
CA GLY A 191 -47.17 8.54 -21.80
C GLY A 191 -48.52 8.96 -21.23
N GLU A 192 -48.68 8.96 -19.90
CA GLU A 192 -49.89 9.44 -19.23
C GLU A 192 -50.16 10.93 -19.52
N VAL A 193 -49.15 11.78 -19.36
CA VAL A 193 -49.27 13.22 -19.60
C VAL A 193 -49.60 13.52 -21.06
N LEU A 194 -48.95 12.85 -22.01
CA LEU A 194 -49.22 13.01 -23.44
C LEU A 194 -50.65 12.58 -23.79
N THR A 195 -51.10 11.45 -23.24
CA THR A 195 -52.46 10.93 -23.50
C THR A 195 -53.52 11.88 -22.94
N ALA A 196 -53.32 12.36 -21.71
CA ALA A 196 -54.21 13.33 -21.09
C ALA A 196 -54.25 14.65 -21.88
N ARG A 197 -53.08 15.12 -22.36
CA ARG A 197 -53.00 16.36 -23.15
C ARG A 197 -53.71 16.23 -24.49
N LEU A 198 -53.44 15.15 -25.24
CA LEU A 198 -54.10 14.89 -26.52
C LEU A 198 -55.62 14.76 -26.37
N SER A 199 -56.08 14.13 -25.29
CA SER A 199 -57.52 14.00 -24.99
C SER A 199 -58.15 15.35 -24.68
N ALA A 200 -57.49 16.19 -23.88
CA ALA A 200 -57.95 17.54 -23.58
C ALA A 200 -57.99 18.44 -24.82
N ASP A 201 -56.96 18.35 -25.68
CA ASP A 201 -56.89 19.11 -26.92
C ASP A 201 -57.99 18.67 -27.91
N ARG A 202 -58.26 17.35 -28.03
CA ARG A 202 -59.40 16.81 -28.82
C ARG A 202 -60.74 17.31 -28.31
N ALA A 203 -61.00 17.22 -27.00
CA ALA A 203 -62.23 17.71 -26.39
C ALA A 203 -62.38 19.24 -26.52
N GLY A 204 -61.26 19.97 -26.57
CA GLY A 204 -61.25 21.40 -26.91
C GLY A 204 -61.72 21.65 -28.34
N LEU A 205 -61.14 20.92 -29.29
CA LEU A 205 -61.44 21.04 -30.72
C LEU A 205 -62.92 20.70 -31.02
N GLU A 206 -63.44 19.62 -30.43
CA GLU A 206 -64.84 19.21 -30.56
C GLU A 206 -65.80 20.28 -30.02
N ARG A 207 -65.49 20.89 -28.86
CA ARG A 207 -66.30 21.99 -28.31
C ARG A 207 -66.31 23.20 -29.23
N THR A 208 -65.16 23.61 -29.75
CA THR A 208 -65.07 24.74 -30.68
C THR A 208 -65.83 24.44 -31.97
N ALA A 209 -65.71 23.22 -32.52
CA ALA A 209 -66.47 22.79 -33.69
C ALA A 209 -67.99 22.80 -33.45
N ALA A 210 -68.43 22.33 -32.28
CA ALA A 210 -69.84 22.36 -31.89
C ALA A 210 -70.36 23.80 -31.74
N GLN A 211 -69.56 24.73 -31.18
CA GLN A 211 -69.92 26.14 -31.09
C GLN A 211 -70.06 26.80 -32.47
N VAL A 212 -69.13 26.54 -33.38
CA VAL A 212 -69.20 27.03 -34.78
C VAL A 212 -70.47 26.50 -35.46
N THR A 213 -70.80 25.22 -35.24
CA THR A 213 -72.00 24.59 -35.81
C THR A 213 -73.30 25.16 -35.23
N ALA A 214 -73.35 25.41 -33.92
CA ALA A 214 -74.51 25.99 -33.23
C ALA A 214 -74.74 27.45 -33.61
N LEU A 215 -73.68 28.21 -33.90
CA LEU A 215 -73.76 29.59 -34.36
C LEU A 215 -74.01 29.71 -35.87
N ASN A 216 -74.04 28.60 -36.62
CA ASN A 216 -74.33 28.61 -38.04
C ASN A 216 -75.84 28.85 -38.28
N PRO A 217 -76.24 29.98 -38.91
CA PRO A 217 -77.65 30.28 -39.15
C PRO A 217 -78.38 29.20 -39.96
N ALA A 218 -77.66 28.46 -40.81
CA ALA A 218 -78.24 27.38 -41.62
C ALA A 218 -78.77 26.22 -40.77
N THR A 219 -78.16 25.91 -39.61
CA THR A 219 -78.65 24.85 -38.71
C THR A 219 -79.92 25.27 -37.97
N THR A 220 -80.08 26.57 -37.70
CA THR A 220 -81.31 27.13 -37.13
C THR A 220 -82.46 27.11 -38.15
N LEU A 221 -82.16 27.45 -39.41
CA LEU A 221 -83.12 27.38 -40.52
C LEU A 221 -83.55 25.94 -40.83
N ALA A 222 -82.64 24.96 -40.75
CA ALA A 222 -82.93 23.54 -40.94
C ALA A 222 -83.84 22.93 -39.85
N ARG A 223 -83.92 23.54 -38.67
CA ARG A 223 -84.81 23.13 -37.56
C ARG A 223 -86.25 23.63 -37.72
N GLY A 224 -86.60 24.22 -38.87
CA GLY A 224 -87.95 24.71 -39.16
C GLY A 224 -88.23 26.14 -38.71
N TYR A 225 -87.21 26.87 -38.24
CA TYR A 225 -87.33 28.29 -37.98
C TYR A 225 -87.08 29.09 -39.26
N ALA A 226 -87.75 30.23 -39.37
CA ALA A 226 -87.55 31.15 -40.48
C ALA A 226 -86.94 32.46 -39.99
N ILE A 227 -85.99 33.00 -40.76
CA ILE A 227 -85.48 34.36 -40.53
C ILE A 227 -86.36 35.30 -41.35
N VAL A 228 -87.10 36.16 -40.64
CA VAL A 228 -87.97 37.16 -41.26
C VAL A 228 -87.23 38.49 -41.34
N GLU A 229 -87.10 39.04 -42.54
CA GLU A 229 -86.48 40.33 -42.81
C GLU A 229 -87.48 41.28 -43.48
N ARG A 230 -87.41 42.57 -43.18
CA ARG A 230 -88.24 43.58 -43.86
C ARG A 230 -87.69 43.87 -45.25
N LEU A 231 -88.55 43.87 -46.29
CA LEU A 231 -88.15 44.34 -47.62
C LEU A 231 -88.05 45.87 -47.62
N GLY A 232 -86.87 46.39 -47.95
CA GLY A 232 -86.57 47.82 -48.06
C GLY A 232 -85.11 48.04 -48.48
N ARG A 233 -84.65 49.31 -48.50
CA ARG A 233 -83.26 49.66 -48.90
C ARG A 233 -82.15 49.01 -48.05
N ARG A 234 -82.46 48.51 -46.85
CA ARG A 234 -81.56 47.68 -46.02
C ARG A 234 -82.35 46.51 -45.44
N ARG A 235 -81.81 45.29 -45.58
CA ARG A 235 -82.35 44.10 -44.92
C ARG A 235 -82.21 44.26 -43.40
N ARG A 236 -83.33 44.17 -42.69
CA ARG A 236 -83.37 44.23 -41.21
C ARG A 236 -84.21 43.08 -40.70
N VAL A 237 -83.62 42.24 -39.87
CA VAL A 237 -84.30 41.11 -39.23
C VAL A 237 -85.40 41.63 -38.29
N VAL A 238 -86.60 41.10 -38.47
CA VAL A 238 -87.78 41.36 -37.65
C VAL A 238 -87.65 40.53 -36.38
N ARG A 239 -87.45 41.17 -35.22
CA ARG A 239 -87.26 40.48 -33.93
C ARG A 239 -88.46 40.62 -33.00
N ARG A 240 -89.32 41.62 -33.22
CA ARG A 240 -90.50 41.91 -32.41
C ARG A 240 -91.69 42.21 -33.32
N VAL A 241 -92.90 41.89 -32.86
CA VAL A 241 -94.16 42.14 -33.61
C VAL A 241 -94.30 43.61 -34.02
N LYS A 242 -93.83 44.55 -33.19
CA LYS A 242 -93.86 46.01 -33.46
C LYS A 242 -92.96 46.46 -34.61
N ASP A 243 -92.03 45.61 -35.10
CA ASP A 243 -91.12 45.96 -36.20
C ASP A 243 -91.80 45.91 -37.58
N VAL A 244 -93.02 45.39 -37.67
CA VAL A 244 -93.82 45.29 -38.89
C VAL A 244 -95.21 45.93 -38.69
N LYS A 245 -95.79 46.42 -39.79
CA LYS A 245 -97.14 46.99 -39.85
C LYS A 245 -97.93 46.24 -40.94
N ALA A 246 -99.26 46.23 -40.82
CA ALA A 246 -100.16 45.69 -41.85
C ALA A 246 -99.87 46.35 -43.21
N GLY A 247 -99.78 45.54 -44.27
CA GLY A 247 -99.38 45.93 -45.64
C GLY A 247 -97.87 45.92 -45.90
N ASN A 248 -97.02 45.61 -44.92
CA ASN A 248 -95.57 45.51 -45.16
C ASN A 248 -95.22 44.17 -45.84
N ARG A 249 -94.38 44.22 -46.88
CA ARG A 249 -93.72 43.04 -47.43
C ARG A 249 -92.51 42.61 -46.59
N ILE A 250 -92.43 41.31 -46.32
CA ILE A 250 -91.34 40.66 -45.58
C ILE A 250 -90.74 39.55 -46.42
N ALA A 251 -89.42 39.37 -46.34
CA ALA A 251 -88.71 38.21 -46.87
C ALA A 251 -88.58 37.19 -45.75
N VAL A 252 -88.97 35.95 -46.01
CA VAL A 252 -88.91 34.83 -45.09
C VAL A 252 -87.89 33.87 -45.66
N SER A 253 -86.75 33.74 -44.99
CA SER A 253 -85.71 32.76 -45.35
C SER A 253 -85.89 31.51 -44.50
N VAL A 254 -85.95 30.36 -45.15
CA VAL A 254 -86.10 29.01 -44.56
C VAL A 254 -84.92 28.13 -45.01
N GLY A 255 -84.83 26.90 -44.49
CA GLY A 255 -83.65 26.04 -44.68
C GLY A 255 -83.26 25.74 -46.14
N ASP A 256 -84.22 25.78 -47.06
CA ASP A 256 -84.07 25.40 -48.47
C ASP A 256 -84.24 26.57 -49.46
N GLY A 257 -84.50 27.79 -48.98
CA GLY A 257 -84.70 28.95 -49.84
C GLY A 257 -85.29 30.17 -49.15
N ALA A 258 -85.72 31.16 -49.93
CA ALA A 258 -86.38 32.35 -49.42
C ALA A 258 -87.59 32.71 -50.28
N PHE A 259 -88.66 33.15 -49.63
CA PHE A 259 -89.88 33.64 -50.27
C PHE A 259 -90.33 34.95 -49.63
N TRP A 260 -91.30 35.65 -50.23
CA TRP A 260 -91.85 36.87 -49.66
C TRP A 260 -93.30 36.65 -49.22
N ALA A 261 -93.68 37.35 -48.16
CA ALA A 261 -95.04 37.38 -47.63
C ALA A 261 -95.45 38.81 -47.30
N GLU A 262 -96.74 39.08 -47.19
CA GLU A 262 -97.29 40.37 -46.80
C GLU A 262 -97.95 40.25 -45.42
N VAL A 263 -97.68 41.23 -44.54
CA VAL A 263 -98.20 41.23 -43.17
C VAL A 263 -99.65 41.70 -43.21
N ASN A 264 -100.57 40.88 -42.73
CA ASN A 264 -101.99 41.19 -42.61
C ASN A 264 -102.27 42.15 -41.45
#